data_AF-A0A3D2UXT7-F1
#
_entry.id   AF-A0A3D2UXT7-F1
#
_cell.length_a   1.000
_cell.length_b   1.000
_cell.length_c   1.000
_cell.angle_alpha   90.00
_cell.angle_beta   90.00
_cell.angle_gamma   90.00
#
_symmetry.space_group_name_H-M   'P 1'
#
loop_
_entity.id
_entity.type
_entity.pdbx_description
1 polymer ?
#
loop_
_entity_poly.entity_id
_entity_poly.type
_entity_poly.pdbx_seq_one_letter_code
_entity_poly.pdbx_strand_id
1 'polypeptide(L)'
;TAFSHFWLGLAISIAPVGAWVAIREEISFTSLLLGAAVVFWLIGFDILYSCMDIEADRINRLHSIPERFGVETALKMALASHAVMVVFLLVLLEPTVLLGWVYLAGVVLVAGLLVYEHSLIKKDDLSKVNMAFFNVNGIISVGLMIFVIVDCVWV
;
A
#
# COMPACT_ATOMS: atom_id res chain seq x y z
N THR A 1 -15.57 11.36 -6.18
CA THR A 1 -15.64 10.43 -7.33
C THR A 1 -15.04 9.10 -6.87
N ALA A 2 -15.32 7.97 -7.54
CA ALA A 2 -14.75 6.66 -7.16
C ALA A 2 -13.22 6.55 -7.33
N PHE A 3 -12.59 7.60 -7.87
CA PHE A 3 -11.14 7.72 -8.03
C PHE A 3 -10.47 8.39 -6.83
N SER A 4 -11.19 8.71 -5.75
CA SER A 4 -10.62 9.34 -4.54
C SER A 4 -9.43 8.55 -3.98
N HIS A 5 -9.53 7.22 -3.94
CA HIS A 5 -8.47 6.33 -3.48
C HIS A 5 -7.18 6.49 -4.30
N PHE A 6 -7.30 6.65 -5.63
CA PHE A 6 -6.16 6.89 -6.52
C PHE A 6 -5.54 8.26 -6.28
N TRP A 7 -6.37 9.32 -6.13
CA TRP A 7 -5.87 10.67 -5.88
C TRP A 7 -5.15 10.79 -4.54
N LEU A 8 -5.70 10.17 -3.49
CA LEU A 8 -5.01 10.05 -2.21
C LEU A 8 -3.68 9.32 -2.41
N GLY A 9 -3.72 8.20 -3.15
CA GLY A 9 -2.55 7.36 -3.51
C GLY A 9 -1.41 8.19 -4.06
N LEU A 10 -1.74 8.95 -5.10
CA LEU A 10 -0.82 9.84 -5.78
C LEU A 10 -0.28 10.92 -4.84
N ALA A 11 -1.14 11.55 -4.04
CA ALA A 11 -0.72 12.61 -3.12
C ALA A 11 0.31 12.13 -2.09
N ILE A 12 0.11 10.95 -1.47
CA ILE A 12 1.09 10.39 -0.52
C ILE A 12 2.36 9.91 -1.23
N SER A 13 2.26 9.36 -2.44
CA SER A 13 3.43 8.89 -3.19
C SER A 13 4.43 9.99 -3.56
N ILE A 14 4.00 11.27 -3.54
CA ILE A 14 4.90 12.40 -3.73
C ILE A 14 5.91 12.49 -2.58
N ALA A 15 5.61 12.01 -1.38
CA ALA A 15 6.52 12.06 -0.24
C ALA A 15 7.84 11.28 -0.47
N PRO A 16 7.83 9.97 -0.80
CA PRO A 16 9.07 9.25 -1.09
C PRO A 16 9.79 9.76 -2.35
N VAL A 17 9.06 10.16 -3.40
CA VAL A 17 9.67 10.74 -4.61
C VAL A 17 10.34 12.07 -4.29
N GLY A 18 9.67 12.94 -3.55
CA GLY A 18 10.19 14.24 -3.12
C GLY A 18 11.39 14.11 -2.19
N ALA A 19 11.38 13.12 -1.27
CA ALA A 19 12.53 12.80 -0.44
C ALA A 19 13.75 12.37 -1.28
N TRP A 20 13.52 11.58 -2.34
CA TRP A 20 14.58 11.21 -3.27
C TRP A 20 15.15 12.43 -4.00
N VAL A 21 14.28 13.27 -4.57
CA VAL A 21 14.68 14.52 -5.26
C VAL A 21 15.47 15.44 -4.33
N ALA A 22 15.05 15.56 -3.06
CA ALA A 22 15.72 16.41 -2.08
C ALA A 22 17.16 15.96 -1.75
N ILE A 23 17.49 14.68 -1.93
CA ILE A 23 18.81 14.11 -1.58
C ILE A 23 19.67 13.88 -2.83
N ARG A 24 19.06 13.43 -3.94
CA ARG A 24 19.74 13.00 -5.16
C ARG A 24 19.66 14.02 -6.30
N GLU A 25 18.86 15.08 -6.14
CA GLU A 25 18.66 16.15 -7.12
C GLU A 25 18.14 15.66 -8.49
N GLU A 26 17.49 14.50 -8.52
CA GLU A 26 16.95 13.90 -9.74
C GLU A 26 15.63 13.15 -9.47
N ILE A 27 14.85 12.94 -10.52
CA ILE A 27 13.74 11.96 -10.54
C ILE A 27 14.28 10.71 -11.24
N SER A 28 14.65 9.71 -10.45
CA SER A 28 15.17 8.44 -10.94
C SER A 28 14.07 7.40 -11.16
N PHE A 29 14.34 6.37 -11.96
CA PHE A 29 13.44 5.21 -12.10
C PHE A 29 13.13 4.54 -10.75
N THR A 30 14.13 4.42 -9.87
CA THR A 30 13.98 3.89 -8.50
C THR A 30 12.98 4.71 -7.68
N SER A 31 13.07 6.04 -7.74
CA SER A 31 12.15 6.93 -7.02
C SER A 31 10.71 6.77 -7.50
N LEU A 32 10.51 6.63 -8.82
CA LEU A 32 9.20 6.42 -9.43
C LEU A 32 8.62 5.03 -9.11
N LEU A 33 9.45 3.98 -9.10
CA LEU A 33 9.05 2.65 -8.66
C LEU A 33 8.57 2.63 -7.21
N LEU A 34 9.33 3.28 -6.31
CA LEU A 34 8.94 3.40 -4.90
C LEU A 34 7.65 4.21 -4.75
N GLY A 35 7.52 5.31 -5.49
CA GLY A 35 6.28 6.08 -5.56
C GLY A 35 5.10 5.23 -6.01
N ALA A 36 5.26 4.46 -7.10
CA ALA A 36 4.23 3.55 -7.60
C ALA A 36 3.83 2.49 -6.55
N ALA A 37 4.79 1.87 -5.87
CA ALA A 37 4.51 0.94 -4.77
C ALA A 37 3.63 1.61 -3.69
N VAL A 38 3.95 2.84 -3.31
CA VAL A 38 3.16 3.61 -2.32
C VAL A 38 1.76 3.95 -2.82
N VAL A 39 1.59 4.29 -4.10
CA VAL A 39 0.25 4.51 -4.68
C VAL A 39 -0.62 3.26 -4.53
N PHE A 40 -0.12 2.10 -4.96
CA PHE A 40 -0.89 0.85 -4.96
C PHE A 40 -1.11 0.29 -3.55
N TRP A 41 -0.16 0.51 -2.64
CA TRP A 41 -0.36 0.26 -1.22
C TRP A 41 -1.54 1.06 -0.68
N LEU A 42 -1.51 2.39 -0.88
CA LEU A 42 -2.53 3.29 -0.34
C LEU A 42 -3.91 3.04 -0.94
N ILE A 43 -4.00 2.81 -2.25
CA ILE A 43 -5.27 2.46 -2.89
C ILE A 43 -5.86 1.21 -2.24
N GLY A 44 -5.04 0.17 -2.00
CA GLY A 44 -5.54 -1.09 -1.48
C GLY A 44 -6.13 -0.92 -0.07
N PHE A 45 -5.37 -0.34 0.85
CA PHE A 45 -5.86 -0.20 2.22
C PHE A 45 -6.96 0.84 2.38
N ASP A 46 -6.97 1.93 1.59
CA ASP A 46 -8.03 2.94 1.63
C ASP A 46 -9.36 2.37 1.10
N ILE A 47 -9.31 1.47 0.11
CA ILE A 47 -10.49 0.70 -0.31
C ILE A 47 -11.00 -0.18 0.85
N LEU A 48 -10.12 -0.89 1.56
CA LEU A 48 -10.49 -1.70 2.73
C LEU A 48 -11.16 -0.84 3.81
N TYR A 49 -10.58 0.33 4.10
CA TYR A 49 -11.10 1.27 5.09
C TYR A 49 -12.50 1.78 4.69
N SER A 50 -12.66 2.21 3.44
CA SER A 50 -13.93 2.75 2.93
C SER A 50 -15.09 1.73 2.91
N CYS A 51 -14.81 0.44 3.06
CA CYS A 51 -15.88 -0.57 3.21
C CYS A 51 -16.71 -0.33 4.49
N MET A 52 -16.16 0.33 5.51
CA MET A 52 -16.90 0.72 6.72
C MET A 52 -17.83 1.91 6.50
N ASP A 53 -17.56 2.73 5.48
CA ASP A 53 -18.23 4.02 5.29
C ASP A 53 -19.43 3.96 4.34
N ILE A 54 -19.80 2.77 3.84
CA ILE A 54 -20.84 2.60 2.79
C ILE A 54 -22.17 3.28 3.14
N GLU A 55 -22.63 3.14 4.37
CA GLU A 55 -23.91 3.74 4.79
C GLU A 55 -23.84 5.26 4.81
N ALA A 56 -22.75 5.82 5.36
CA ALA A 56 -22.50 7.25 5.36
C ALA A 56 -22.32 7.79 3.94
N ASP A 57 -21.61 7.07 3.08
CA ASP A 57 -21.42 7.43 1.67
C ASP A 57 -22.76 7.51 0.93
N ARG A 58 -23.66 6.55 1.16
CA ARG A 58 -25.00 6.56 0.56
C ARG A 58 -25.84 7.74 1.04
N ILE A 59 -25.85 8.00 2.35
CA ILE A 59 -26.61 9.12 2.94
C ILE A 59 -26.12 10.45 2.38
N ASN A 60 -24.79 10.62 2.27
CA ASN A 60 -24.16 11.85 1.82
C ASN A 60 -23.97 11.93 0.30
N ARG A 61 -24.42 10.91 -0.46
CA ARG A 61 -24.26 10.79 -1.92
C ARG A 61 -22.79 10.90 -2.37
N LEU A 62 -21.89 10.33 -1.58
CA LEU A 62 -20.49 10.17 -1.93
C LEU A 62 -20.33 8.94 -2.85
N HIS A 63 -19.22 8.92 -3.58
CA HIS A 63 -18.96 7.90 -4.61
C HIS A 63 -17.67 7.16 -4.29
N SER A 64 -17.71 6.17 -3.42
CA SER A 64 -16.57 5.30 -3.12
C SER A 64 -16.63 4.02 -3.96
N ILE A 65 -15.50 3.30 -4.06
CA ILE A 65 -15.44 1.99 -4.72
C ILE A 65 -16.44 0.99 -4.09
N PRO A 66 -16.48 0.79 -2.75
CA PRO A 66 -17.43 -0.15 -2.15
C PRO A 66 -18.90 0.30 -2.28
N GLU A 67 -19.20 1.61 -2.30
CA GLU A 67 -20.55 2.10 -2.56
C GLU A 67 -21.02 1.73 -3.97
N ARG A 68 -20.15 1.90 -4.98
CA ARG A 68 -20.47 1.69 -6.39
C ARG A 68 -20.46 0.21 -6.81
N PHE A 69 -19.51 -0.57 -6.32
CA PHE A 69 -19.26 -1.95 -6.80
C PHE A 69 -19.55 -3.03 -5.76
N GLY A 70 -19.90 -2.63 -4.54
CA GLY A 70 -20.13 -3.52 -3.40
C GLY A 70 -18.83 -3.98 -2.71
N VAL A 71 -18.98 -4.43 -1.46
CA VAL A 71 -17.87 -4.85 -0.59
C VAL A 71 -17.04 -5.95 -1.23
N GLU A 72 -17.67 -7.00 -1.78
CA GLU A 72 -16.93 -8.14 -2.33
C GLU A 72 -15.99 -7.74 -3.48
N THR A 73 -16.46 -6.87 -4.37
CA THR A 73 -15.63 -6.34 -5.48
C THR A 73 -14.55 -5.43 -4.93
N ALA A 74 -14.87 -4.57 -3.96
CA ALA A 74 -13.90 -3.69 -3.31
C ALA A 74 -12.74 -4.47 -2.66
N LEU A 75 -13.03 -5.55 -1.92
CA LEU A 75 -12.01 -6.42 -1.33
C LEU A 75 -11.10 -7.05 -2.41
N LYS A 76 -11.66 -7.50 -3.54
CA LYS A 76 -10.88 -8.03 -4.66
C LYS A 76 -10.00 -6.96 -5.31
N MET A 77 -10.52 -5.74 -5.47
CA MET A 77 -9.76 -4.60 -6.00
C MET A 77 -8.61 -4.20 -5.06
N ALA A 78 -8.86 -4.18 -3.75
CA ALA A 78 -7.84 -3.93 -2.74
C ALA A 78 -6.72 -4.98 -2.80
N LEU A 79 -7.09 -6.27 -2.92
CA LEU A 79 -6.12 -7.36 -3.05
C LEU A 79 -5.27 -7.22 -4.32
N ALA A 80 -5.91 -6.91 -5.46
CA ALA A 80 -5.20 -6.67 -6.72
C ALA A 80 -4.23 -5.49 -6.60
N SER A 81 -4.64 -4.42 -5.92
CA SER A 81 -3.77 -3.26 -5.66
C SER A 81 -2.54 -3.65 -4.83
N HIS A 82 -2.74 -4.37 -3.71
CA HIS A 82 -1.63 -4.86 -2.89
C HIS A 82 -0.72 -5.85 -3.62
N ALA A 83 -1.26 -6.69 -4.50
CA ALA A 83 -0.44 -7.56 -5.34
C ALA A 83 0.47 -6.76 -6.28
N VAL A 84 -0.07 -5.70 -6.92
CA VAL A 84 0.70 -4.80 -7.79
C VAL A 84 1.77 -4.03 -6.99
N MET A 85 1.45 -3.56 -5.79
CA MET A 85 2.43 -2.98 -4.87
C MET A 85 3.61 -3.94 -4.62
N VAL A 86 3.33 -5.21 -4.29
CA VAL A 86 4.38 -6.21 -4.04
C VAL A 86 5.25 -6.43 -5.28
N VAL A 87 4.67 -6.43 -6.48
CA VAL A 87 5.44 -6.50 -7.73
C VAL A 87 6.41 -5.32 -7.84
N PHE A 88 5.98 -4.09 -7.57
CA PHE A 88 6.88 -2.93 -7.58
C PHE A 88 7.99 -3.03 -6.55
N LEU A 89 7.71 -3.54 -5.34
CA LEU A 89 8.75 -3.80 -4.34
C LEU A 89 9.74 -4.88 -4.81
N LEU A 90 9.28 -5.94 -5.47
CA LEU A 90 10.17 -6.95 -6.01
C LEU A 90 11.03 -6.42 -7.16
N VAL A 91 10.51 -5.50 -7.98
CA VAL A 91 11.29 -4.87 -9.06
C VAL A 91 12.42 -3.99 -8.50
N LEU A 92 12.29 -3.43 -7.29
CA LEU A 92 13.36 -2.68 -6.63
C LEU A 92 14.60 -3.54 -6.28
N LEU A 93 14.50 -4.88 -6.32
CA LEU A 93 15.67 -5.77 -6.23
C LEU A 93 16.54 -5.78 -7.50
N GLU A 94 16.22 -4.95 -8.49
CA GLU A 94 17.07 -4.84 -9.67
C GLU A 94 18.52 -4.48 -9.29
N PRO A 95 19.53 -5.03 -10.00
CA PRO A 95 20.93 -4.91 -9.60
C PRO A 95 21.47 -3.47 -9.46
N THR A 96 20.80 -2.51 -10.08
CA THR A 96 21.15 -1.08 -10.06
C THR A 96 20.86 -0.39 -8.74
N VAL A 97 20.03 -0.98 -7.86
CA VAL A 97 19.56 -0.33 -6.61
C VAL A 97 20.37 -0.79 -5.38
N LEU A 98 21.28 -1.77 -5.52
CA LEU A 98 22.12 -2.32 -4.45
C LEU A 98 21.33 -2.86 -3.23
N LEU A 99 20.06 -3.26 -3.42
CA LEU A 99 19.29 -3.93 -2.37
C LEU A 99 19.55 -5.44 -2.37
N GLY A 100 19.76 -6.00 -1.18
CA GLY A 100 20.16 -7.38 -0.93
C GLY A 100 19.05 -8.27 -0.37
N TRP A 101 19.47 -9.37 0.23
CA TRP A 101 18.57 -10.40 0.74
C TRP A 101 17.82 -9.95 2.01
N VAL A 102 18.33 -8.96 2.76
CA VAL A 102 17.64 -8.41 3.93
C VAL A 102 16.44 -7.61 3.46
N TYR A 103 16.58 -6.78 2.42
CA TYR A 103 15.44 -6.14 1.79
C TYR A 103 14.40 -7.16 1.28
N LEU A 104 14.83 -8.20 0.57
CA LEU A 104 13.92 -9.26 0.09
C LEU A 104 13.15 -9.92 1.25
N ALA A 105 13.80 -10.19 2.38
CA ALA A 105 13.13 -10.73 3.56
C ALA A 105 12.05 -9.76 4.09
N GLY A 106 12.32 -8.45 4.07
CA GLY A 106 11.34 -7.41 4.36
C GLY A 106 10.14 -7.44 3.41
N VAL A 107 10.37 -7.57 2.10
CA VAL A 107 9.28 -7.67 1.10
C VAL A 107 8.44 -8.93 1.32
N VAL A 108 9.06 -10.07 1.62
CA VAL A 108 8.35 -11.33 1.95
C VAL A 108 7.50 -11.15 3.21
N LEU A 109 8.03 -10.50 4.25
CA LEU A 109 7.28 -10.20 5.46
C LEU A 109 6.08 -9.29 5.17
N VAL A 110 6.26 -8.23 4.38
CA VAL A 110 5.18 -7.33 3.95
C VAL A 110 4.11 -8.12 3.19
N ALA A 111 4.48 -8.97 2.23
CA ALA A 111 3.52 -9.80 1.51
C ALA A 111 2.72 -10.72 2.46
N GLY A 112 3.40 -11.34 3.44
CA GLY A 112 2.74 -12.15 4.47
C GLY A 112 1.77 -11.34 5.34
N LEU A 113 2.14 -10.13 5.73
CA LEU A 113 1.28 -9.22 6.49
C LEU A 113 0.07 -8.74 5.68
N LEU A 114 0.22 -8.51 4.38
CA LEU A 114 -0.90 -8.16 3.49
C LEU A 114 -1.87 -9.35 3.34
N VAL A 115 -1.36 -10.59 3.24
CA VAL A 115 -2.22 -11.79 3.27
C VAL A 115 -2.97 -11.87 4.60
N TYR A 116 -2.30 -11.60 5.71
CA TYR A 116 -2.93 -11.56 7.03
C TYR A 116 -4.01 -10.46 7.11
N GLU A 117 -3.73 -9.24 6.65
CA GLU A 117 -4.67 -8.13 6.56
C GLU A 117 -5.95 -8.51 5.82
N HIS A 118 -5.80 -9.07 4.61
CA HIS A 118 -6.92 -9.52 3.78
C HIS A 118 -7.68 -10.70 4.40
N SER A 119 -7.02 -11.54 5.20
CA SER A 119 -7.67 -12.65 5.91
C SER A 119 -8.55 -12.20 7.08
N LEU A 120 -8.26 -11.02 7.66
CA LEU A 120 -9.01 -10.45 8.78
C LEU A 120 -10.34 -9.84 8.36
N ILE A 121 -10.44 -9.38 7.11
CA ILE A 121 -11.59 -8.65 6.60
C ILE A 121 -12.42 -9.59 5.72
N LYS A 122 -13.69 -9.76 6.08
CA LYS A 122 -14.64 -10.56 5.30
C LYS A 122 -15.79 -9.66 4.88
N LYS A 123 -16.39 -9.96 3.74
CA LYS A 123 -17.55 -9.20 3.25
C LYS A 123 -18.72 -9.14 4.25
N ASP A 124 -18.84 -10.17 5.08
CA ASP A 124 -19.92 -10.32 6.08
C ASP A 124 -19.46 -9.92 7.49
N ASP A 125 -18.17 -9.59 7.68
CA ASP A 125 -17.59 -9.17 8.97
C ASP A 125 -16.46 -8.16 8.77
N LEU A 126 -16.82 -6.88 8.92
CA LEU A 126 -15.90 -5.74 8.84
C LEU A 126 -15.40 -5.29 10.24
N SER A 127 -15.72 -6.01 11.32
CA SER A 127 -15.38 -5.59 12.69
C SER A 127 -13.88 -5.43 12.93
N LYS A 128 -13.05 -6.08 12.12
CA LYS A 128 -11.58 -6.09 12.22
C LYS A 128 -10.88 -5.14 11.27
N VAL A 129 -11.60 -4.34 10.49
CA VAL A 129 -11.00 -3.39 9.53
C VAL A 129 -10.07 -2.41 10.23
N ASN A 130 -10.40 -1.90 11.42
CA ASN A 130 -9.49 -1.00 12.17
C ASN A 130 -8.18 -1.67 12.60
N MET A 131 -8.21 -2.95 12.99
CA MET A 131 -7.01 -3.72 13.31
C MET A 131 -6.13 -3.94 12.08
N ALA A 132 -6.76 -4.31 10.97
CA ALA A 132 -6.11 -4.45 9.67
C ALA A 132 -5.49 -3.10 9.22
N PHE A 133 -6.26 -2.03 9.28
CA PHE A 133 -5.86 -0.69 8.89
C PHE A 133 -4.71 -0.13 9.75
N PHE A 134 -4.90 0.08 11.06
CA PHE A 134 -3.92 0.80 11.87
C PHE A 134 -2.69 -0.03 12.24
N ASN A 135 -2.89 -1.27 12.69
CA ASN A 135 -1.79 -2.05 13.24
C ASN A 135 -0.96 -2.71 12.13
N VAL A 136 -1.61 -3.38 11.16
CA VAL A 136 -0.86 -4.11 10.13
C VAL A 136 -0.12 -3.14 9.21
N ASN A 137 -0.76 -2.08 8.72
CA ASN A 137 -0.07 -1.10 7.87
C ASN A 137 1.01 -0.30 8.62
N GLY A 138 0.82 -0.04 9.92
CA GLY A 138 1.87 0.54 10.76
C GLY A 138 3.10 -0.37 10.84
N ILE A 139 2.90 -1.68 11.06
CA ILE A 139 3.97 -2.67 11.07
C ILE A 139 4.62 -2.81 9.69
N ILE A 140 3.84 -2.82 8.60
CA ILE A 140 4.37 -2.85 7.22
C ILE A 140 5.30 -1.66 6.98
N SER A 141 4.86 -0.45 7.33
CA SER A 141 5.61 0.78 7.08
C SER A 141 6.92 0.83 7.87
N VAL A 142 6.84 0.64 9.20
CA VAL A 142 8.03 0.67 10.08
C VAL A 142 8.94 -0.52 9.81
N GLY A 143 8.36 -1.69 9.58
CA GLY A 143 9.11 -2.92 9.27
C GLY A 143 9.92 -2.76 8.00
N LEU A 144 9.28 -2.39 6.88
CA LEU A 144 9.98 -2.21 5.61
C LEU A 144 11.09 -1.16 5.70
N MET A 145 10.85 -0.05 6.41
CA MET A 145 11.87 0.96 6.68
C MET A 145 13.08 0.36 7.41
N ILE A 146 12.87 -0.42 8.47
CA ILE A 146 13.97 -1.07 9.22
C ILE A 146 14.75 -2.03 8.31
N PHE A 147 14.07 -2.88 7.54
CA PHE A 147 14.74 -3.82 6.64
C PHE A 147 15.59 -3.09 5.58
N VAL A 148 15.07 -2.01 4.98
CA VAL A 148 15.83 -1.18 4.02
C VAL A 148 17.04 -0.54 4.68
N ILE A 149 16.89 0.06 5.87
CA ILE A 149 18.01 0.70 6.58
C ILE A 149 19.10 -0.32 6.91
N VAL A 150 18.71 -1.50 7.43
CA VAL A 150 19.66 -2.55 7.78
C VAL A 150 20.39 -3.05 6.54
N ASP A 151 19.68 -3.30 5.45
CA ASP A 151 20.26 -3.76 4.19
C ASP A 151 21.27 -2.73 3.63
N CYS A 152 20.92 -1.45 3.60
CA CYS A 152 21.82 -0.37 3.15
C CYS A 152 23.05 -0.11 4.05
N VAL A 153 23.03 -0.56 5.31
CA VAL A 153 24.16 -0.40 6.25
C VAL A 153 25.06 -1.63 6.26
N TRP A 154 24.53 -2.81 5.98
CA TRP A 154 25.24 -4.09 6.09
C TRP A 154 25.76 -4.63 4.76
N VAL A 155 25.21 -4.20 3.63
CA VAL A 155 25.63 -4.55 2.26
C VAL A 155 26.51 -3.44 1.69
#